data_AF-E8KF26-F1
#
_entry.id   AF-E8KF26-F1
#
_cell.length_a   1.000
_cell.length_b   1.000
_cell.length_c   1.000
_cell.angle_alpha   90.00
_cell.angle_beta   90.00
_cell.angle_gamma   90.00
#
_symmetry.space_group_name_H-M   'P 1'
#
loop_
_entity.id
_entity.type
_entity.pdbx_description
1 polymer ?
#
loop_
_entity_poly.entity_id
_entity_poly.type
_entity_poly.pdbx_seq_one_letter_code
_entity_poly.pdbx_strand_id
1 'polypeptide(L)'
;MGNKIYFSQIQAKIDRLPRERKQVLEHLELVDSKIKKLQDALEVMEAKALTDEYNTELYSYRTYKRRFKGKLRQLLLAELKAESDRYFTVNELIKRVLIKCGQEPIIHPQHTVSMRAALKHWLDKGVVERLEINVVDVKWKFKDNKLKT
;
A
#
# COMPACT_ATOMS: atom_id res chain seq x y z
N MET A 1 12.38 -39.84 -49.63
CA MET A 1 12.95 -39.69 -48.27
C MET A 1 13.06 -38.23 -47.79
N GLY A 2 13.31 -37.24 -48.66
CA GLY A 2 13.45 -35.83 -48.25
C GLY A 2 12.24 -35.19 -47.53
N ASN A 3 11.00 -35.48 -47.96
CA ASN A 3 9.79 -34.90 -47.33
C ASN A 3 9.63 -35.22 -45.84
N LYS A 4 10.06 -36.41 -45.38
CA LYS A 4 9.99 -36.78 -43.95
C LYS A 4 11.02 -36.03 -43.10
N ILE A 5 12.17 -35.71 -43.68
CA ILE A 5 13.25 -34.97 -43.00
C ILE A 5 12.87 -33.50 -42.83
N TYR A 6 12.31 -32.87 -43.86
CA TYR A 6 11.82 -31.49 -43.74
C TYR A 6 10.65 -31.39 -42.75
N PHE A 7 9.73 -32.35 -42.77
CA PHE A 7 8.62 -32.40 -41.82
C PHE A 7 9.12 -32.50 -40.37
N SER A 8 10.09 -33.38 -40.09
CA SER A 8 10.64 -33.52 -38.73
C SER A 8 11.43 -32.29 -38.28
N GLN A 9 12.14 -31.61 -39.20
CA GLN A 9 12.83 -30.35 -38.90
C GLN A 9 11.86 -29.21 -38.57
N ILE A 10 10.76 -29.09 -39.33
CA ILE A 10 9.73 -28.09 -39.08
C ILE A 10 9.04 -28.37 -37.74
N GLN A 11 8.69 -29.63 -37.47
CA GLN A 11 8.08 -30.03 -36.19
C GLN A 11 9.01 -29.73 -35.01
N ALA A 12 10.29 -30.09 -35.12
CA ALA A 12 11.28 -29.79 -34.08
C ALA A 12 11.47 -28.29 -33.83
N LYS A 13 11.28 -27.44 -34.86
CA LYS A 13 11.30 -25.99 -34.72
C LYS A 13 10.04 -25.49 -34.01
N ILE A 14 8.86 -25.99 -34.40
CA ILE A 14 7.58 -25.69 -33.72
C ILE A 14 7.67 -26.06 -32.24
N ASP A 15 8.27 -27.19 -31.88
CA ASP A 15 8.38 -27.64 -30.49
C ASP A 15 9.36 -26.80 -29.64
N ARG A 16 10.28 -26.05 -30.28
CA ARG A 16 11.24 -25.16 -29.61
C ARG A 16 10.67 -23.77 -29.32
N LEU A 17 9.85 -23.24 -30.22
CA LEU A 17 9.26 -21.90 -30.12
C LEU A 17 8.51 -21.64 -28.80
N PRO A 18 7.78 -22.58 -28.19
CA PRO A 18 7.16 -22.39 -26.86
C PRO A 18 8.18 -22.10 -25.74
N ARG A 19 9.36 -22.75 -25.80
CA ARG A 19 10.42 -22.55 -24.81
C ARG A 19 11.06 -21.19 -24.98
N GLU A 20 11.35 -20.80 -26.22
CA GLU A 20 11.87 -19.47 -26.56
C GLU A 20 10.87 -18.39 -26.15
N ARG A 21 9.59 -18.56 -26.46
CA ARG A 21 8.52 -17.65 -26.02
C ARG A 21 8.50 -17.50 -24.50
N LYS A 22 8.62 -18.60 -23.75
CA LYS A 22 8.65 -18.56 -22.28
C LYS A 22 9.85 -17.75 -21.77
N GLN A 23 11.04 -17.99 -22.31
CA GLN A 23 12.24 -17.25 -21.93
C GLN A 23 12.13 -15.76 -22.24
N VAL A 24 11.56 -15.40 -23.39
CA VAL A 24 11.32 -13.99 -23.76
C VAL A 24 10.36 -13.33 -22.78
N LEU A 25 9.27 -14.00 -22.41
CA LEU A 25 8.32 -13.46 -21.42
C LEU A 25 8.97 -13.25 -20.06
N GLU A 26 9.74 -14.21 -19.56
CA GLU A 26 10.48 -14.06 -18.29
C GLU A 26 11.48 -12.90 -18.35
N HIS A 27 12.15 -12.71 -19.49
CA HIS A 27 13.05 -11.58 -19.68
C HIS A 27 12.32 -10.24 -19.71
N LEU A 28 11.16 -10.16 -20.37
CA LEU A 28 10.33 -8.97 -20.40
C LEU A 28 9.85 -8.58 -18.99
N GLU A 29 9.35 -9.54 -18.20
CA GLU A 29 8.96 -9.30 -16.81
C GLU A 29 10.13 -8.75 -15.98
N LEU A 30 11.34 -9.27 -16.19
CA LEU A 30 12.54 -8.76 -15.53
C LEU A 30 12.84 -7.31 -15.96
N VAL A 31 12.75 -6.99 -17.25
CA VAL A 31 12.98 -5.63 -17.77
C VAL A 31 11.94 -4.66 -17.21
N ASP A 32 10.66 -5.03 -17.20
CA ASP A 32 9.59 -4.20 -16.63
C ASP A 32 9.82 -3.93 -15.14
N SER A 33 10.24 -4.94 -14.37
CA SER A 33 10.59 -4.76 -12.96
C SER A 33 11.75 -3.78 -12.75
N LYS A 34 12.73 -3.76 -13.68
CA LYS A 34 13.88 -2.83 -13.64
C LYS A 34 13.44 -1.42 -14.02
N ILE A 35 12.61 -1.26 -15.05
CA ILE A 35 12.04 0.02 -15.46
C ILE A 35 11.29 0.65 -14.28
N LYS A 36 10.41 -0.11 -13.62
CA LYS A 36 9.67 0.35 -12.45
C LYS A 36 10.60 0.83 -11.33
N LYS A 37 11.63 0.05 -10.98
CA LYS A 37 12.62 0.45 -9.96
C LYS A 37 13.35 1.74 -10.30
N LEU A 38 13.70 1.95 -11.57
CA LEU A 38 14.36 3.17 -12.03
C LEU A 38 13.41 4.38 -11.99
N GLN A 39 12.14 4.20 -12.35
CA GLN A 39 11.11 5.23 -12.20
C GLN A 39 10.92 5.61 -10.72
N ASP A 40 10.81 4.63 -9.82
CA ASP A 40 10.71 4.86 -8.37
C ASP A 40 11.93 5.63 -7.83
N ALA A 41 13.13 5.31 -8.34
CA ALA A 41 14.37 6.01 -7.95
C ALA A 41 14.39 7.47 -8.44
N LEU A 42 13.90 7.74 -9.66
CA LEU A 42 13.77 9.09 -10.18
C LEU A 42 12.81 9.93 -9.34
N GLU A 43 11.64 9.38 -8.96
CA GLU A 43 10.70 10.09 -8.07
C GLU A 43 11.33 10.46 -6.73
N VAL A 44 12.17 9.58 -6.16
CA VAL A 44 12.90 9.85 -4.91
C VAL A 44 13.95 10.95 -5.11
N MET A 45 14.69 10.92 -6.22
CA MET A 45 15.70 11.93 -6.55
C MET A 45 15.07 13.31 -6.78
N GLU A 46 14.00 13.39 -7.56
CA GLU A 46 13.26 14.64 -7.80
C GLU A 46 12.72 15.22 -6.49
N ALA A 47 12.11 14.39 -5.66
CA ALA A 47 11.58 14.82 -4.35
C ALA A 47 12.67 15.34 -3.39
N LYS A 48 13.93 14.89 -3.56
CA LYS A 48 15.09 15.35 -2.78
C LYS A 48 15.69 16.64 -3.39
N ALA A 49 15.81 16.72 -4.71
CA ALA A 49 16.30 17.90 -5.39
C ALA A 49 15.46 19.16 -5.06
N LEU A 50 14.14 19.00 -5.01
CA LEU A 50 13.19 20.05 -4.61
C LEU A 50 13.44 20.63 -3.21
N THR A 51 14.04 19.88 -2.28
CA THR A 51 14.36 20.39 -0.93
C THR A 51 15.77 20.94 -0.84
N ASP A 52 16.71 20.31 -1.54
CA ASP A 52 18.13 20.66 -1.46
C ASP A 52 18.41 22.04 -2.07
N GLU A 53 17.64 22.47 -3.07
CA GLU A 53 17.74 23.81 -3.68
C GLU A 53 17.56 24.96 -2.68
N TYR A 54 16.75 24.77 -1.63
CA TYR A 54 16.44 25.81 -0.64
C TYR A 54 17.22 25.64 0.67
N ASN A 55 18.02 24.59 0.81
CA ASN A 55 18.81 24.36 2.01
C ASN A 55 19.91 25.42 2.15
N THR A 56 20.13 25.88 3.38
CA THR A 56 21.23 26.77 3.76
C THR A 56 22.19 26.03 4.70
N GLU A 57 23.35 26.60 4.99
CA GLU A 57 24.32 26.00 5.93
C GLU A 57 23.73 25.71 7.31
N LEU A 58 22.74 26.50 7.74
CA LEU A 58 22.15 26.42 9.08
C LEU A 58 20.76 25.77 9.10
N TYR A 59 20.11 25.58 7.95
CA TYR A 59 18.73 25.09 7.88
C TYR A 59 18.52 24.14 6.70
N SER A 60 17.96 22.97 7.00
CA SER A 60 17.51 22.01 5.99
C SER A 60 15.98 21.92 5.94
N TYR A 61 15.44 22.15 4.75
CA TYR A 61 14.03 21.96 4.44
C TYR A 61 13.77 20.47 4.22
N ARG A 62 12.63 20.00 4.73
CA ARG A 62 12.18 18.62 4.54
C ARG A 62 10.79 18.61 3.93
N THR A 63 10.61 17.86 2.84
CA THR A 63 9.26 17.59 2.33
C THR A 63 8.49 16.76 3.35
N TYR A 64 7.40 17.30 3.86
CA TYR A 64 6.48 16.55 4.70
C TYR A 64 5.72 15.52 3.84
N LYS A 65 6.21 14.28 3.82
CA LYS A 65 5.47 13.17 3.20
C LYS A 65 4.33 12.72 4.11
N ARG A 66 3.10 12.89 3.63
CA ARG A 66 1.92 12.38 4.34
C ARG A 66 1.98 10.86 4.38
N ARG A 67 1.83 10.30 5.59
CA ARG A 67 1.83 8.85 5.82
C ARG A 67 0.63 8.16 5.16
N PHE A 68 -0.52 8.82 5.23
CA PHE A 68 -1.72 8.47 4.46
C PHE A 68 -1.95 9.56 3.42
N LYS A 69 -2.16 9.19 2.15
CA LYS A 69 -2.40 10.18 1.07
C LYS A 69 -3.69 10.99 1.32
N GLY A 70 -4.68 10.39 2.00
CA GLY A 70 -5.95 11.02 2.35
C GLY A 70 -6.09 11.54 3.78
N LYS A 71 -7.26 12.14 4.09
CA LYS A 71 -7.60 12.62 5.44
C LYS A 71 -7.90 11.44 6.37
N LEU A 72 -6.86 10.94 7.05
CA LEU A 72 -6.92 9.75 7.92
C LEU A 72 -8.15 9.69 8.82
N ARG A 73 -8.48 10.76 9.54
CA ARG A 73 -9.62 10.77 10.49
C ARG A 73 -10.96 10.54 9.80
N GLN A 74 -11.15 11.10 8.60
CA GLN A 74 -12.39 10.96 7.83
C GLN A 74 -12.48 9.57 7.21
N LEU A 75 -11.37 9.07 6.65
CA LEU A 75 -11.30 7.74 6.07
C LEU A 75 -11.51 6.64 7.12
N LEU A 76 -10.86 6.77 8.28
CA LEU A 76 -11.07 5.88 9.42
C LEU A 76 -12.54 5.84 9.84
N LEU A 77 -13.18 7.01 9.93
CA LEU A 77 -14.59 7.07 10.30
C LEU A 77 -15.49 6.40 9.26
N ALA A 78 -15.19 6.56 7.97
CA ALA A 78 -15.90 5.89 6.89
C ALA A 78 -15.74 4.36 6.95
N GLU A 79 -14.54 3.85 7.27
CA GLU A 79 -14.30 2.41 7.48
C GLU A 79 -15.11 1.88 8.65
N LEU A 80 -15.06 2.55 9.79
CA LEU A 80 -15.77 2.13 10.99
C LEU A 80 -17.30 2.17 10.80
N LYS A 81 -17.82 3.15 10.06
CA LYS A 81 -19.25 3.23 9.74
C LYS A 81 -19.71 2.19 8.71
N ALA A 82 -18.84 1.77 7.80
CA ALA A 82 -19.18 0.76 6.78
C ALA A 82 -19.49 -0.60 7.42
N GLU A 83 -18.81 -0.93 8.52
CA GLU A 83 -19.03 -2.14 9.32
C GLU A 83 -19.21 -1.73 10.79
N SER A 84 -20.30 -1.01 11.07
CA SER A 84 -20.55 -0.41 12.39
C SER A 84 -20.55 -1.41 13.53
N ASP A 85 -20.98 -2.65 13.27
CA ASP A 85 -21.11 -3.67 14.30
C ASP A 85 -19.83 -4.45 14.61
N ARG A 86 -18.78 -4.26 13.80
CA ARG A 86 -17.55 -5.06 13.88
C ARG A 86 -16.46 -4.35 14.69
N TYR A 87 -15.74 -5.15 15.47
CA TYR A 87 -14.49 -4.76 16.10
C TYR A 87 -13.30 -4.96 15.17
N PHE A 88 -12.43 -3.96 15.12
CA PHE A 88 -11.23 -3.95 14.30
C PHE A 88 -9.96 -3.82 15.14
N THR A 89 -8.91 -4.51 14.72
CA THR A 89 -7.56 -4.22 15.21
C THR A 89 -6.98 -2.99 14.51
N VAL A 90 -5.99 -2.35 15.14
CA VAL A 90 -5.29 -1.20 14.54
C VAL A 90 -4.65 -1.57 13.19
N ASN A 91 -4.07 -2.76 13.07
CA ASN A 91 -3.42 -3.21 11.84
C ASN A 91 -4.41 -3.42 10.70
N GLU A 92 -5.59 -3.96 10.99
CA GLU A 92 -6.68 -4.10 10.00
C GLU A 92 -7.13 -2.75 9.46
N LEU A 93 -7.35 -1.77 10.36
CA LEU A 93 -7.74 -0.42 9.97
C LEU A 93 -6.68 0.25 9.11
N ILE A 94 -5.39 0.07 9.44
CA ILE A 94 -4.30 0.63 8.63
C ILE A 94 -4.34 0.07 7.22
N LYS A 95 -4.44 -1.26 7.06
CA LYS A 95 -4.50 -1.90 5.73
C LYS A 95 -5.67 -1.37 4.91
N ARG A 96 -6.86 -1.32 5.50
CA ARG A 96 -8.07 -0.82 4.83
C ARG A 96 -7.92 0.63 4.37
N VAL A 97 -7.40 1.50 5.24
CA VAL A 97 -7.19 2.91 4.91
C VAL A 97 -6.09 3.10 3.86
N LEU A 98 -5.02 2.33 3.89
CA LEU A 98 -3.97 2.36 2.85
C LEU A 98 -4.53 1.96 1.49
N ILE A 99 -5.31 0.88 1.43
CA ILE A 99 -5.97 0.42 0.20
C ILE A 99 -6.91 1.52 -0.34
N LYS A 100 -7.74 2.14 0.50
CA LYS A 100 -8.59 3.27 0.10
C LYS A 100 -7.82 4.50 -0.38
N CYS A 101 -6.58 4.67 0.07
CA CYS A 101 -5.70 5.76 -0.37
C CYS A 101 -4.94 5.42 -1.67
N GLY A 102 -5.16 4.24 -2.26
CA GLY A 102 -4.36 3.76 -3.40
C GLY A 102 -2.88 3.57 -3.03
N GLN A 103 -2.60 3.20 -1.77
CA GLN A 103 -1.26 2.90 -1.27
C GLN A 103 -1.10 1.39 -1.10
N GLU A 104 0.14 0.90 -1.25
CA GLU A 104 0.45 -0.50 -0.92
C GLU A 104 0.14 -0.77 0.57
N PRO A 105 -0.47 -1.93 0.90
CA PRO A 105 -0.90 -2.25 2.27
C PRO A 105 0.26 -2.67 3.19
N ILE A 106 1.42 -2.02 3.06
CA ILE A 106 2.61 -2.23 3.88
C ILE A 106 2.50 -1.37 5.14
N ILE A 107 2.52 -2.01 6.31
CA ILE A 107 2.39 -1.32 7.60
C ILE A 107 3.79 -0.92 8.10
N HIS A 108 4.00 0.38 8.28
CA HIS A 108 5.16 0.92 8.98
C HIS A 108 4.81 1.32 10.42
N PRO A 109 5.75 1.32 11.37
CA PRO A 109 5.50 1.73 12.76
C PRO A 109 4.84 3.11 12.89
N GLN A 110 5.19 4.04 12.00
CA GLN A 110 4.62 5.37 11.95
C GLN A 110 3.11 5.38 11.59
N HIS A 111 2.63 4.38 10.82
CA HIS A 111 1.20 4.21 10.55
C HIS A 111 0.44 3.90 11.84
N THR A 112 1.00 3.02 12.68
CA THR A 112 0.44 2.65 13.97
C THR A 112 0.31 3.85 14.90
N VAL A 113 1.35 4.69 14.99
CA VAL A 113 1.31 5.92 15.81
C VAL A 113 0.20 6.86 15.31
N SER A 114 0.13 7.10 14.00
CA SER A 114 -0.88 7.99 13.41
C SER A 114 -2.30 7.45 13.57
N MET A 115 -2.50 6.14 13.40
CA MET A 115 -3.80 5.49 13.55
C MET A 115 -4.29 5.54 15.01
N ARG A 116 -3.41 5.24 15.98
CA ARG A 116 -3.74 5.36 17.40
C ARG A 116 -4.12 6.78 17.80
N ALA A 117 -3.41 7.79 17.27
CA ALA A 117 -3.77 9.19 17.50
C ALA A 117 -5.14 9.56 16.90
N ALA A 118 -5.47 9.04 15.72
CA ALA A 118 -6.77 9.25 15.09
C ALA A 118 -7.92 8.56 15.85
N LEU A 119 -7.70 7.33 16.31
CA LEU A 119 -8.64 6.58 17.14
C LEU A 119 -8.87 7.25 18.49
N LYS A 120 -7.79 7.69 19.17
CA LYS A 120 -7.88 8.46 20.41
C LYS A 120 -8.73 9.71 20.24
N HIS A 121 -8.50 10.50 19.18
CA HIS A 121 -9.32 11.68 18.89
C HIS A 121 -10.83 11.36 18.75
N TRP A 122 -11.18 10.23 18.14
CA TRP A 122 -12.59 9.84 18.01
C TRP A 122 -13.17 9.23 19.28
N LEU A 123 -12.33 8.58 20.10
CA LEU A 123 -12.70 8.08 21.42
C LEU A 123 -13.04 9.23 22.36
N ASP A 124 -12.20 10.26 22.39
CA ASP A 124 -12.40 11.48 23.19
C ASP A 124 -13.70 12.21 22.78
N LYS A 125 -14.15 12.04 21.54
CA LYS A 125 -15.43 12.56 21.02
C LYS A 125 -16.62 11.62 21.24
N GLY A 126 -16.42 10.45 21.85
CA GLY A 126 -17.46 9.44 22.09
C GLY A 126 -18.04 8.82 20.81
N VAL A 127 -17.29 8.84 19.70
CA VAL A 127 -17.74 8.33 18.39
C VAL A 127 -17.33 6.88 18.17
N VAL A 128 -16.26 6.43 18.83
CA VAL A 128 -15.78 5.05 18.77
C VAL A 128 -15.67 4.50 20.17
N GLU A 129 -15.78 3.19 20.28
CA GLU A 129 -15.54 2.47 21.52
C GLU A 129 -14.28 1.62 21.42
N ARG A 130 -13.63 1.40 22.56
CA ARG A 130 -12.39 0.66 22.71
C ARG A 130 -12.66 -0.56 23.60
N LEU A 131 -12.34 -1.74 23.08
CA LEU A 131 -12.32 -2.99 23.83
C LEU A 131 -10.86 -3.39 24.05
N GLU A 132 -10.43 -3.44 25.30
CA GLU A 132 -9.07 -3.85 25.68
C GLU A 132 -9.13 -5.25 26.30
N ILE A 133 -8.72 -6.25 25.52
CA ILE A 133 -8.70 -7.65 25.96
C ILE A 133 -7.42 -7.91 26.76
N ASN A 134 -6.29 -7.35 26.30
CA ASN A 134 -5.02 -7.29 27.03
C ASN A 134 -4.16 -6.13 26.49
N VAL A 135 -2.94 -5.96 27.00
CA VAL A 135 -2.02 -4.87 26.64
C VAL A 135 -1.72 -4.82 25.12
N VAL A 136 -1.84 -5.95 24.42
CA VAL A 136 -1.48 -6.10 23.00
C VAL A 136 -2.72 -6.14 22.09
N ASP A 137 -3.83 -6.73 22.56
CA ASP A 137 -5.08 -6.92 21.82
C ASP A 137 -6.10 -5.86 22.22
N VAL A 138 -6.00 -4.72 21.52
CA VAL A 138 -6.94 -3.61 21.61
C VAL A 138 -7.73 -3.52 20.33
N LYS A 139 -9.06 -3.61 20.45
CA LYS A 139 -10.01 -3.54 19.35
C LYS A 139 -10.87 -2.29 19.42
N TRP A 140 -11.30 -1.84 18.25
CA TRP A 140 -12.03 -0.57 18.07
C TRP A 140 -13.28 -0.81 17.24
N LYS A 141 -14.39 -0.18 17.64
CA LYS A 141 -15.67 -0.29 16.93
C LYS A 141 -16.35 1.07 16.86
N PHE A 142 -17.20 1.28 15.85
CA PHE A 142 -18.04 2.46 15.77
C PHE A 142 -19.10 2.44 16.87
N LYS A 143 -19.25 3.55 17.60
CA LYS A 143 -20.30 3.66 18.60
C LYS A 143 -21.54 4.26 17.95
N ASP A 144 -22.57 3.44 17.76
CA ASP A 144 -23.86 3.89 17.23
C ASP A 144 -24.55 4.78 18.28
N ASN A 145 -24.56 6.10 18.06
CA ASN A 145 -25.25 7.07 18.91
C ASN A 145 -26.77 7.11 18.62
N LYS A 146 -27.44 5.95 18.55
CA LYS A 146 -28.90 5.88 18.33
C LYS A 146 -29.75 6.09 19.61
N LEU A 147 -29.15 6.50 20.74
CA LEU A 147 -29.86 6.68 22.02
C LEU A 147 -29.71 8.10 22.60
N LYS A 148 -29.90 9.13 21.77
CA LYS A 148 -30.16 10.50 22.23
C LYS A 148 -31.29 11.13 21.40
N THR A 149 -32.50 10.71 21.70
CA THR A 149 -33.75 11.48 21.48
C THR A 149 -34.35 11.75 22.84
#